data_AF-X0WH99-F1
#
_entry.id   AF-X0WH99-F1
#
_cell.length_a   1.000
_cell.length_b   1.000
_cell.length_c   1.000
_cell.angle_alpha   90.00
_cell.angle_beta   90.00
_cell.angle_gamma   90.00
#
_symmetry.space_group_name_H-M   'P 1'
#
loop_
_entity.id
_entity.type
_entity.pdbx_description
1 polymer ?
#
loop_
_entity_poly.entity_id
_entity_poly.type
_entity_poly.pdbx_seq_one_letter_code
_entity_poly.pdbx_strand_id
1 'polypeptide(L)' 'MERKGLATNMLILLVLALIALVIISIMIARSGGTYAKGTSCESTGGKCLKATECEGKQSFLPGCEEDEVCCMQEGG' A
#
# COMPACT_ATOMS: atom_id res chain seq x y z
N MET A 1 -12.89 26.97 38.51
CA MET A 1 -13.81 26.19 37.67
C MET A 1 -13.51 26.52 36.20
N GLU A 2 -12.56 25.84 35.55
CA GLU A 2 -12.24 26.14 34.13
C GLU A 2 -11.93 24.87 33.32
N ARG A 3 -12.62 23.75 33.59
CA ARG A 3 -12.54 22.54 32.74
C ARG A 3 -13.59 22.48 31.62
N LYS A 4 -14.44 23.50 31.46
CA LYS A 4 -15.47 23.52 30.41
C LYS A 4 -14.94 24.04 29.06
N GLY A 5 -13.97 24.96 29.06
CA GLY A 5 -13.36 25.48 27.83
C GLY A 5 -12.42 24.48 27.13
N LEU A 6 -11.55 23.81 27.91
CA LEU A 6 -10.60 22.82 27.39
C LEU A 6 -11.31 21.58 26.82
N ALA A 7 -12.35 21.07 27.48
CA ALA A 7 -13.07 19.88 27.05
C ALA A 7 -13.87 20.11 25.75
N THR A 8 -14.45 21.30 25.58
CA THR A 8 -15.24 21.62 24.39
C THR A 8 -14.34 21.79 23.16
N ASN A 9 -13.21 22.47 23.30
CA ASN A 9 -12.23 22.60 22.22
C ASN A 9 -11.61 21.24 21.84
N MET A 10 -11.33 20.38 22.82
CA MET A 10 -10.80 19.03 22.55
C MET A 10 -11.80 18.17 21.77
N LEU A 11 -13.09 18.25 22.11
CA LEU A 11 -14.15 17.51 21.41
C LEU A 11 -14.29 17.97 19.95
N ILE A 12 -14.19 19.27 19.70
CA ILE A 12 -14.23 19.83 18.34
C ILE A 12 -13.02 19.35 17.51
N LEU A 13 -11.82 19.38 18.08
CA LEU A 13 -10.61 18.90 17.39
C LEU A 13 -10.70 17.41 17.06
N LEU A 14 -11.27 16.61 17.97
CA LEU A 14 -11.45 15.17 17.75
C LEU A 14 -12.42 14.90 16.60
N VAL A 15 -13.54 15.63 16.54
CA VAL A 15 -14.51 15.52 15.43
C VAL A 15 -13.88 15.96 14.10
N LEU A 16 -13.13 17.06 14.08
CA LEU A 16 -12.44 17.52 12.87
C LEU A 16 -11.39 16.51 12.38
N ALA A 17 -10.64 15.88 13.29
CA ALA A 17 -9.67 14.86 12.96
C ALA A 17 -10.32 13.61 12.35
N LEU A 18 -11.46 13.17 12.90
CA LEU A 18 -12.22 12.05 12.35
C LEU A 18 -12.75 12.36 10.95
N ILE A 19 -13.28 13.56 10.71
CA ILE A 19 -13.75 13.98 9.39
C ILE A 19 -12.60 14.01 8.39
N ALA A 20 -11.44 14.55 8.77
CA ALA A 20 -10.26 14.59 7.92
C ALA A 20 -9.78 13.18 7.54
N LEU A 21 -9.74 12.25 8.50
CA LEU A 21 -9.38 10.85 8.24
C LEU A 21 -10.31 10.19 7.22
N VAL A 22 -11.63 10.38 7.34
CA VAL A 22 -12.60 9.83 6.39
C VAL A 22 -12.37 10.39 4.98
N ILE A 23 -12.12 11.69 4.84
CA ILE A 23 -11.83 12.31 3.54
C ILE A 23 -10.54 11.74 2.93
N ILE A 24 -9.48 11.59 3.74
CA ILE A 24 -8.21 11.01 3.30
C ILE A 24 -8.39 9.56 2.86
N SER A 25 -9.11 8.74 3.64
CA SER A 25 -9.40 7.34 3.28
C SER A 25 -10.18 7.25 1.97
N ILE A 26 -11.17 8.11 1.76
CA ILE A 26 -11.93 8.17 0.51
C ILE A 26 -11.05 8.63 -0.66
N MET A 27 -10.17 9.62 -0.46
CA MET A 27 -9.21 10.02 -1.50
C MET A 27 -8.28 8.88 -1.88
N ILE A 28 -7.71 8.16 -0.91
CA ILE A 28 -6.84 7.01 -1.16
C ILE A 28 -7.60 5.87 -1.88
N ALA A 29 -8.84 5.60 -1.47
CA ALA A 29 -9.67 4.58 -2.09
C ALA A 29 -10.09 4.97 -3.52
N ARG A 30 -10.43 6.24 -3.76
CA ARG A 30 -10.78 6.76 -5.10
C ARG A 30 -9.56 6.92 -5.99
N SER A 31 -8.37 7.13 -5.42
CA SER A 31 -7.11 7.19 -6.18
C SER A 31 -6.59 5.81 -6.59
N GLY A 32 -7.39 4.74 -6.44
CA GLY A 32 -7.26 3.50 -7.22
C GLY A 32 -5.84 2.98 -7.42
N GLY A 33 -5.33 2.21 -6.44
CA GLY A 33 -4.49 1.05 -6.75
C GLY A 33 -2.96 1.22 -6.77
N THR A 34 -2.40 2.40 -6.55
CA THR A 34 -0.93 2.57 -6.68
C THR A 34 -0.12 2.16 -5.43
N TYR A 35 -0.75 1.90 -4.28
CA TYR A 35 -0.04 1.52 -3.05
C TYR A 35 0.41 0.04 -3.01
N ALA A 36 -0.03 -0.79 -3.97
CA ALA A 36 0.49 -2.15 -4.16
C ALA A 36 1.65 -2.21 -5.18
N LYS A 37 2.16 -1.07 -5.66
CA LYS A 37 3.33 -1.02 -6.56
C LYS A 37 4.67 -0.84 -5.81
N GLY A 38 4.65 -0.84 -4.48
CA GLY A 38 5.87 -0.69 -3.66
C GLY A 38 6.68 -1.98 -3.47
N THR A 39 6.15 -3.13 -3.91
CA THR A 39 6.85 -4.43 -3.88
C THR A 39 6.78 -5.10 -5.25
N SER A 40 6.77 -4.30 -6.32
CA SER A 40 6.84 -4.87 -7.66
C SER A 40 8.15 -5.68 -7.79
N CYS A 41 8.05 -6.87 -8.38
CA CYS A 41 9.19 -7.74 -8.63
C CYS A 41 10.38 -6.99 -9.26
N GLU A 42 10.05 -6.01 -10.11
CA GLU A 42 11.00 -5.12 -10.79
C GLU A 42 11.78 -4.21 -9.85
N SER A 43 11.16 -3.73 -8.76
CA SER A 43 11.85 -2.94 -7.72
C SER A 43 12.88 -3.77 -6.95
N THR A 44 12.68 -5.09 -6.87
CA THR A 44 13.63 -6.03 -6.23
C THR A 44 14.67 -6.60 -7.22
N GLY A 45 14.71 -6.10 -8.45
CA GLY A 45 15.64 -6.57 -9.49
C GLY A 45 15.22 -7.89 -10.16
N GLY A 46 13.98 -8.34 -9.94
CA GLY A 46 13.39 -9.49 -10.61
C GLY A 46 12.49 -9.10 -11.78
N LYS A 47 11.96 -10.08 -12.50
CA LYS A 47 10.95 -9.89 -13.55
C LYS A 47 9.71 -10.72 -13.26
N CYS A 48 8.53 -10.16 -13.50
CA CYS A 48 7.31 -10.93 -13.54
C CYS A 48 7.33 -11.82 -14.79
N LEU A 49 7.28 -13.13 -14.57
CA LEU A 49 7.26 -14.14 -15.63
C LEU A 49 6.27 -15.22 -15.23
N LYS A 50 5.73 -15.97 -16.20
CA LYS A 50 4.98 -17.18 -15.86
C LYS A 50 5.88 -18.13 -15.09
N ALA A 51 5.29 -18.90 -14.16
CA ALA A 51 6.02 -19.90 -13.38
C ALA A 51 6.82 -20.89 -14.26
N THR A 52 6.35 -21.15 -15.49
CA THR A 52 7.01 -22.00 -16.48
C THR A 52 8.20 -21.35 -17.20
N GLU A 53 8.29 -20.02 -17.19
CA GLU A 53 9.33 -19.23 -17.88
C GLU A 53 10.40 -18.72 -16.89
N CYS A 54 10.20 -18.92 -15.59
CA CYS A 54 11.18 -18.56 -14.58
C CYS A 54 12.22 -19.67 -14.38
N GLU A 55 13.43 -19.47 -14.90
CA GLU A 55 14.57 -20.40 -14.75
C GLU A 55 15.35 -20.19 -13.44
N GLY A 56 14.84 -19.37 -12.51
CA GLY A 56 15.53 -18.97 -11.28
C GLY A 56 14.70 -19.11 -10.01
N LYS A 57 15.04 -18.34 -8.97
CA LYS A 57 14.27 -18.32 -7.71
C LYS A 57 12.94 -17.62 -7.93
N GLN A 58 11.87 -18.40 -7.89
CA GLN A 58 10.50 -17.91 -7.88
C GLN A 58 10.10 -17.42 -6.49
N SER A 59 9.49 -16.24 -6.44
CA SER A 59 8.87 -15.68 -5.24
C SER A 59 7.48 -15.16 -5.56
N PHE A 60 6.51 -15.44 -4.69
CA PHE A 60 5.17 -14.86 -4.79
C PHE A 60 5.20 -13.47 -4.15
N LEU A 61 5.76 -12.49 -4.87
CA LEU A 61 5.66 -11.09 -4.47
C LEU A 61 4.35 -10.50 -5.00
N PRO A 62 3.62 -9.72 -4.19
CA PRO A 62 2.47 -8.96 -4.66
C PRO A 62 2.97 -7.88 -5.64
N GLY A 63 2.56 -7.97 -6.91
CA GLY A 63 2.96 -7.01 -7.94
C GLY A 63 3.04 -7.55 -9.37
N CYS A 64 2.94 -8.87 -9.56
CA CYS A 64 2.75 -9.52 -10.86
C CYS A 64 1.28 -9.90 -11.08
N GLU A 65 0.87 -10.17 -12.33
CA GLU A 65 -0.50 -10.63 -12.63
C GLU A 65 -0.84 -11.98 -11.94
N GLU A 66 -2.12 -12.37 -11.91
CA GLU A 66 -2.62 -13.54 -11.16
C GLU A 66 -1.93 -14.88 -11.55
N ASP A 67 -1.30 -14.95 -12.73
CA ASP A 67 -0.58 -16.12 -13.27
C ASP A 67 0.94 -15.93 -13.40
N GLU A 68 1.48 -14.86 -12.83
CA GLU A 68 2.89 -14.51 -12.91
C GLU A 68 3.58 -14.58 -11.55
N VAL A 69 4.79 -15.12 -11.52
CA VAL A 69 5.66 -15.16 -10.35
C VAL A 69 6.79 -14.16 -10.49
N CYS A 70 7.30 -13.67 -9.36
CA CYS A 70 8.51 -12.87 -9.38
C CYS A 70 9.72 -13.77 -9.59
N CYS A 71 10.35 -13.66 -10.75
CA CYS A 71 11.56 -14.38 -11.09
C CYS A 71 12.78 -13.52 -10.81
N MET A 72 13.58 -13.91 -9.81
CA MET A 72 14.89 -13.31 -9.60
C MET A 72 15.90 -14.01 -10.51
N GLN A 73 16.50 -13.27 -11.44
CA GLN A 73 17.62 -13.75 -12.21
C GLN A 73 18.84 -13.81 -11.29
N GLU A 74 19.25 -15.02 -10.88
CA GLU A 74 20.55 -15.23 -10.26
C GLU A 74 21.60 -14.87 -11.32
N GLY A 75 22.05 -13.62 -11.30
CA GLY A 75 23.14 -13.16 -12.14
C GLY A 75 24.40 -13.96 -11.81
N GLY A 76 24.97 -14.59 -12.83
CA GLY A 76 26.30 -15.18 -12.81
C GLY A 76 27.42 -14.14 -12.87
#